data_AF-A0A9E0VD78-F1
#
_entry.id   AF-A0A9E0VD78-F1
#
_cell.length_a   1.000
_cell.length_b   1.000
_cell.length_c   1.000
_cell.angle_alpha   90.00
_cell.angle_beta   90.00
_cell.angle_gamma   90.00
#
_symmetry.space_group_name_H-M   'P 1'
#
loop_
_entity.id
_entity.type
_entity.pdbx_description
1 polymer ?
#
loop_
_entity_poly.entity_id
_entity_poly.type
_entity_poly.pdbx_seq_one_letter_code
_entity_poly.pdbx_strand_id
1 'polypeptide(L)'
;MKHEEIYNTVRRLIDEREVGEDNLATAQERLFELVESDPECAWACGLLSEIYYWSGEYADPEDKLEFFEAGVEYGKQGVAIDPDSLESNFWLSANYGSYGQEKGIMQSLALVHPIKEAAEKAIELNEAYFYGGPWRVLGRLYHKAPGFPFSIGNTKKGIECLEKAVALGPRFFLNRLFLAEACISNRDRAKAREQLEWIVATPSNKNHEFEDDGYKRDAEALLEKL
;
A
#
# COMPACT_ATOMS: atom_id res chain seq x y z
N MET A 1 -22.18 -1.68 9.76
CA MET A 1 -21.17 -2.56 10.43
C MET A 1 -21.19 -2.29 11.93
N LYS A 2 -20.58 -3.11 12.80
CA LYS A 2 -20.45 -2.80 14.24
C LYS A 2 -19.51 -1.59 14.41
N HIS A 3 -19.83 -0.68 15.36
CA HIS A 3 -19.12 0.58 15.64
C HIS A 3 -18.91 1.52 14.44
N GLU A 4 -19.92 1.61 13.58
CA GLU A 4 -19.90 2.39 12.34
C GLU A 4 -19.54 3.88 12.54
N GLU A 5 -19.96 4.51 13.64
CA GLU A 5 -19.59 5.90 13.95
C GLU A 5 -18.08 6.07 14.20
N ILE A 6 -17.47 5.13 14.94
CA ILE A 6 -16.03 5.11 15.18
C ILE A 6 -15.30 4.86 13.86
N TYR A 7 -15.75 3.88 13.08
CA TYR A 7 -15.19 3.58 11.76
C TYR A 7 -15.16 4.82 10.86
N ASN A 8 -16.30 5.52 10.71
CA ASN A 8 -16.39 6.71 9.86
C ASN A 8 -15.49 7.85 10.35
N THR A 9 -15.39 8.02 11.67
CA THR A 9 -14.52 9.04 12.28
C THR A 9 -13.05 8.74 12.02
N VAL A 10 -12.62 7.50 12.28
CA VAL A 10 -11.23 7.05 12.07
C VAL A 10 -10.86 7.14 10.59
N ARG A 11 -11.74 6.69 9.68
CA ARG A 11 -11.51 6.79 8.24
C ARG A 11 -11.26 8.21 7.79
N ARG A 12 -12.10 9.16 8.21
CA ARG A 12 -11.89 10.57 7.88
C ARG A 12 -10.54 11.07 8.38
N LEU A 13 -10.15 10.72 9.61
CA LEU A 13 -8.86 11.12 10.16
C LEU A 13 -7.68 10.54 9.35
N ILE A 14 -7.74 9.28 8.94
CA ILE A 14 -6.70 8.64 8.10
C ILE A 14 -6.67 9.25 6.68
N ASP A 15 -7.84 9.53 6.09
CA ASP A 15 -7.95 10.19 4.78
C ASP A 15 -7.45 11.64 4.82
N GLU A 16 -7.52 12.30 5.98
CA GLU A 16 -7.03 13.66 6.21
C GLU A 16 -5.66 13.68 6.91
N ARG A 17 -4.91 12.56 6.90
CA ARG A 17 -3.67 12.40 7.68
C ARG A 17 -2.61 13.48 7.48
N GLU A 18 -2.53 14.10 6.30
CA GLU A 18 -1.55 15.17 6.03
C GLU A 18 -2.08 16.58 6.35
N VAL A 19 -3.39 16.71 6.60
CA VAL A 19 -4.03 18.02 6.83
C VAL A 19 -3.96 18.41 8.31
N GLY A 20 -4.07 17.43 9.22
CA GLY A 20 -3.99 17.65 10.67
C GLY A 20 -2.81 16.90 11.26
N GLU A 21 -1.92 17.63 11.94
CA GLU A 21 -0.69 17.08 12.55
C GLU A 21 -0.98 15.87 13.47
N ASP A 22 -2.10 15.89 14.18
CA ASP A 22 -2.49 14.85 15.13
C ASP A 22 -3.51 13.84 14.58
N ASN A 23 -3.85 13.89 13.28
CA ASN A 23 -4.95 13.08 12.76
C ASN A 23 -4.68 11.57 12.87
N LEU A 24 -3.48 11.11 12.49
CA LEU A 24 -3.10 9.70 12.65
C LEU A 24 -3.02 9.28 14.11
N ALA A 25 -2.46 10.12 14.99
CA ALA A 25 -2.39 9.84 16.42
C ALA A 25 -3.79 9.72 17.04
N THR A 26 -4.68 10.66 16.73
CA THR A 26 -6.09 10.64 17.18
C THR A 26 -6.82 9.41 16.67
N ALA A 27 -6.61 9.03 15.41
CA ALA A 27 -7.18 7.81 14.84
C ALA A 27 -6.68 6.55 15.58
N GLN A 28 -5.38 6.52 15.90
CA GLN A 28 -4.75 5.41 16.61
C GLN A 28 -5.31 5.25 18.02
N GLU A 29 -5.41 6.34 18.79
CA GLU A 29 -5.99 6.32 20.14
C GLU A 29 -7.42 5.75 20.14
N ARG A 30 -8.26 6.21 19.20
CA ARG A 30 -9.64 5.71 19.04
C ARG A 30 -9.69 4.21 18.74
N LEU A 31 -8.76 3.73 17.92
CA LEU A 31 -8.68 2.31 17.58
C LEU A 31 -8.16 1.47 18.74
N PHE A 32 -7.21 1.98 19.54
CA PHE A 32 -6.77 1.30 20.75
C PHE A 32 -7.89 1.18 21.79
N GLU A 33 -8.64 2.26 22.06
CA GLU A 33 -9.83 2.22 22.92
C GLU A 33 -10.85 1.18 22.41
N LEU A 34 -11.03 1.09 21.09
CA LEU A 34 -11.94 0.13 20.48
C LEU A 34 -11.45 -1.31 20.59
N VAL A 35 -10.17 -1.59 20.31
CA VAL A 35 -9.61 -2.95 20.42
C VAL A 35 -9.57 -3.41 21.87
N GLU A 36 -9.39 -2.51 22.83
CA GLU A 36 -9.47 -2.83 24.27
C GLU A 36 -10.91 -3.21 24.68
N SER A 37 -11.92 -2.47 24.19
CA SER A 37 -13.32 -2.71 24.55
C SER A 37 -14.01 -3.79 23.72
N ASP A 38 -13.50 -4.07 22.52
CA ASP A 38 -14.01 -5.07 21.57
C ASP A 38 -12.84 -5.73 20.82
N PRO A 39 -12.13 -6.69 21.46
CA PRO A 39 -10.94 -7.32 20.88
C PRO A 39 -11.23 -8.17 19.63
N GLU A 40 -12.50 -8.48 19.36
CA GLU A 40 -12.95 -9.21 18.16
C GLU A 40 -13.29 -8.27 16.98
N CYS A 41 -12.88 -7.00 17.06
CA CYS A 41 -13.12 -6.02 16.00
C CYS A 41 -12.03 -6.08 14.92
N ALA A 42 -12.14 -7.05 14.00
CA ALA A 42 -11.12 -7.31 12.97
C ALA A 42 -10.75 -6.10 12.10
N TRP A 43 -11.73 -5.32 11.66
CA TRP A 43 -11.47 -4.13 10.85
C TRP A 43 -10.69 -3.07 11.64
N ALA A 44 -10.84 -2.98 12.97
CA ALA A 44 -10.07 -2.03 13.78
C ALA A 44 -8.59 -2.39 13.79
N CYS A 45 -8.25 -3.68 13.89
CA CYS A 45 -6.89 -4.17 13.68
C CYS A 45 -6.40 -3.87 12.25
N GLY A 46 -7.27 -4.00 11.24
CA GLY A 46 -6.95 -3.61 9.87
C GLY A 46 -6.62 -2.12 9.71
N LEU A 47 -7.34 -1.23 10.39
CA LEU A 47 -7.04 0.21 10.38
C LEU A 47 -5.81 0.56 11.22
N LEU A 48 -5.51 -0.18 12.30
CA LEU A 48 -4.22 -0.03 12.98
C LEU A 48 -3.08 -0.42 12.04
N SER A 49 -3.22 -1.52 11.30
CA SER A 49 -2.25 -1.93 10.26
C SER A 49 -2.02 -0.81 9.22
N GLU A 50 -3.09 -0.12 8.80
CA GLU A 50 -3.00 1.07 7.94
C GLU A 50 -2.23 2.23 8.57
N ILE A 51 -2.53 2.58 9.82
CA ILE A 51 -1.84 3.66 10.52
C ILE A 51 -0.34 3.36 10.59
N TYR A 52 0.02 2.13 10.96
CA TYR A 52 1.42 1.72 11.03
C TYR A 52 2.12 1.70 9.66
N TYR A 53 1.39 1.41 8.58
CA TYR A 53 1.91 1.59 7.23
C TYR A 53 2.29 3.05 6.98
N TRP A 54 1.37 3.99 7.25
CA TRP A 54 1.66 5.42 7.07
C TRP A 54 2.76 5.93 7.99
N SER A 55 2.79 5.49 9.24
CA SER A 55 3.89 5.81 10.16
C SER A 55 5.24 5.35 9.60
N GLY A 56 5.32 4.16 9.00
CA GLY A 56 6.56 3.68 8.37
C GLY A 56 6.94 4.44 7.09
N GLU A 57 5.97 4.88 6.30
CA GLU A 57 6.24 5.70 5.11
C GLU A 57 6.81 7.08 5.48
N TYR A 58 6.33 7.68 6.58
CA TYR A 58 6.75 9.00 7.07
C TYR A 58 7.95 8.97 8.03
N ALA A 59 8.32 7.80 8.54
CA ALA A 59 9.43 7.64 9.46
C ALA A 59 10.81 7.84 8.81
N ASP A 60 11.79 8.18 9.65
CA ASP A 60 13.19 8.16 9.26
C ASP A 60 13.64 6.73 8.87
N PRO A 61 14.63 6.59 7.98
CA PRO A 61 15.04 5.28 7.44
C PRO A 61 15.34 4.21 8.50
N GLU A 62 15.97 4.58 9.61
CA GLU A 62 16.27 3.65 10.71
C GLU A 62 15.03 3.11 11.45
N ASP A 63 13.91 3.84 11.43
CA ASP A 63 12.73 3.52 12.24
C ASP A 63 11.62 2.82 11.43
N LYS A 64 11.66 2.90 10.09
CA LYS A 64 10.62 2.35 9.20
C LYS A 64 10.27 0.90 9.49
N LEU A 65 11.28 0.09 9.78
CA LEU A 65 11.12 -1.35 9.94
C LEU A 65 10.23 -1.69 11.14
N GLU A 66 10.36 -0.95 12.25
CA GLU A 66 9.56 -1.17 13.45
C GLU A 66 8.08 -0.89 13.19
N PHE A 67 7.77 0.21 12.48
CA PHE A 67 6.40 0.54 12.10
C PHE A 67 5.79 -0.51 11.18
N PHE A 68 6.50 -0.94 10.13
CA PHE A 68 5.97 -1.97 9.23
C PHE A 68 5.82 -3.33 9.95
N GLU A 69 6.68 -3.66 10.91
CA GLU A 69 6.54 -4.87 11.73
C GLU A 69 5.27 -4.81 12.60
N ALA A 70 5.02 -3.69 13.28
CA ALA A 70 3.79 -3.48 14.04
C ALA A 70 2.56 -3.54 13.13
N GLY A 71 2.63 -2.95 11.93
CA GLY A 71 1.57 -3.02 10.92
C GLY A 71 1.27 -4.45 10.47
N VAL A 72 2.30 -5.28 10.29
CA VAL A 72 2.15 -6.72 10.03
C VAL A 72 1.43 -7.42 11.18
N GLU A 73 1.80 -7.15 12.44
CA GLU A 73 1.20 -7.82 13.59
C GLU A 73 -0.28 -7.48 13.75
N TYR A 74 -0.68 -6.22 13.61
CA TYR A 74 -2.11 -5.85 13.62
C TYR A 74 -2.87 -6.42 12.42
N GLY A 75 -2.26 -6.44 11.23
CA GLY A 75 -2.85 -7.07 10.06
C GLY A 75 -3.13 -8.56 10.28
N LYS A 76 -2.16 -9.30 10.83
CA LYS A 76 -2.32 -10.72 11.19
C LYS A 76 -3.42 -10.94 12.24
N GLN A 77 -3.47 -10.09 13.28
CA GLN A 77 -4.51 -10.18 14.31
C GLN A 77 -5.91 -10.02 13.69
N GLY A 78 -6.11 -9.01 12.83
CA GLY A 78 -7.37 -8.80 12.16
C GLY A 78 -7.79 -9.97 11.27
N VAL A 79 -6.86 -10.53 10.49
CA VAL A 79 -7.13 -11.74 9.66
C VAL A 79 -7.43 -12.97 10.52
N ALA A 80 -6.82 -13.10 11.70
CA ALA A 80 -7.08 -14.21 12.61
C ALA A 80 -8.48 -14.12 13.25
N ILE A 81 -8.96 -12.91 13.53
CA ILE A 81 -10.31 -12.65 14.03
C ILE A 81 -11.35 -12.89 12.93
N ASP A 82 -11.14 -12.29 11.75
CA ASP A 82 -12.01 -12.43 10.58
C ASP A 82 -11.16 -12.56 9.30
N PRO A 83 -11.07 -13.77 8.72
CA PRO A 83 -10.37 -13.99 7.45
C PRO A 83 -10.93 -13.20 6.27
N ASP A 84 -12.17 -12.72 6.35
CA ASP A 84 -12.84 -11.90 5.34
C ASP A 84 -12.76 -10.39 5.64
N SER A 85 -11.97 -9.97 6.65
CA SER A 85 -11.70 -8.55 6.92
C SER A 85 -10.89 -7.92 5.78
N LEU A 86 -11.53 -7.04 5.01
CA LEU A 86 -10.94 -6.38 3.84
C LEU A 86 -9.73 -5.53 4.23
N GLU A 87 -9.88 -4.69 5.24
CA GLU A 87 -8.83 -3.82 5.77
C GLU A 87 -7.61 -4.62 6.21
N SER A 88 -7.84 -5.68 6.99
CA SER A 88 -6.76 -6.50 7.53
C SER A 88 -5.99 -7.22 6.43
N ASN A 89 -6.68 -7.83 5.47
CA ASN A 89 -6.03 -8.49 4.34
C ASN A 89 -5.22 -7.50 3.48
N PHE A 90 -5.81 -6.36 3.13
CA PHE A 90 -5.11 -5.39 2.28
C PHE A 90 -3.88 -4.80 2.99
N TRP A 91 -4.04 -4.25 4.19
CA TRP A 91 -2.95 -3.57 4.89
C TRP A 91 -1.88 -4.53 5.40
N LEU A 92 -2.23 -5.80 5.70
CA LEU A 92 -1.24 -6.84 5.92
C LEU A 92 -0.36 -7.06 4.68
N SER A 93 -0.97 -7.14 3.49
CA SER A 93 -0.22 -7.32 2.25
C SER A 93 0.72 -6.15 1.95
N ALA A 94 0.27 -4.92 2.20
CA ALA A 94 1.06 -3.70 2.02
C ALA A 94 2.24 -3.65 3.01
N ASN A 95 1.98 -3.87 4.30
CA ASN A 95 3.03 -3.87 5.33
C ASN A 95 4.05 -4.99 5.12
N TYR A 96 3.64 -6.20 4.72
CA TYR A 96 4.60 -7.24 4.35
C TYR A 96 5.49 -6.80 3.18
N GLY A 97 4.92 -6.12 2.19
CA GLY A 97 5.64 -5.57 1.05
C GLY A 97 6.69 -4.54 1.48
N SER A 98 6.28 -3.55 2.27
CA SER A 98 7.17 -2.50 2.78
C SER A 98 8.24 -3.04 3.73
N TYR A 99 7.87 -3.88 4.71
CA TYR A 99 8.82 -4.59 5.57
C TYR A 99 9.83 -5.40 4.75
N GLY A 100 9.34 -6.09 3.71
CA GLY A 100 10.17 -6.89 2.83
C GLY A 100 11.17 -6.06 2.02
N GLN A 101 10.77 -4.84 1.63
CA GLN A 101 11.61 -3.86 0.95
C GLN A 101 12.72 -3.35 1.87
N GLU A 102 12.37 -2.95 3.11
CA GLU A 102 13.33 -2.43 4.09
C GLU A 102 14.34 -3.49 4.56
N LYS A 103 13.92 -4.75 4.77
CA LYS A 103 14.87 -5.85 5.06
C LYS A 103 15.71 -6.27 3.87
N GLY A 104 15.29 -5.93 2.65
CA GLY A 104 15.90 -6.36 1.41
C GLY A 104 15.32 -7.67 0.87
N ILE A 105 15.12 -7.68 -0.45
CA ILE A 105 14.35 -8.71 -1.18
C ILE A 105 14.80 -10.15 -0.88
N MET A 106 16.10 -10.41 -0.78
CA MET A 106 16.62 -11.76 -0.56
C MET A 106 16.31 -12.30 0.85
N GLN A 107 16.30 -11.42 1.85
CA GLN A 107 15.97 -11.76 3.24
C GLN A 107 14.45 -11.99 3.41
N SER A 108 13.67 -11.45 2.48
CA SER A 108 12.21 -11.39 2.53
C SER A 108 11.52 -12.37 1.58
N LEU A 109 12.25 -13.32 0.98
CA LEU A 109 11.67 -14.30 0.03
C LEU A 109 10.51 -15.10 0.62
N ALA A 110 10.55 -15.41 1.93
CA ALA A 110 9.47 -16.09 2.62
C ALA A 110 8.16 -15.29 2.67
N LEU A 111 8.21 -13.96 2.50
CA LEU A 111 7.04 -13.08 2.51
C LEU A 111 6.33 -13.01 1.16
N VAL A 112 6.94 -13.51 0.08
CA VAL A 112 6.34 -13.45 -1.27
C VAL A 112 4.96 -14.12 -1.31
N HIS A 113 4.84 -15.31 -0.69
CA HIS A 113 3.57 -16.02 -0.69
C HIS A 113 2.53 -15.37 0.24
N PRO A 114 2.85 -14.99 1.49
CA PRO A 114 1.96 -14.20 2.35
C PRO A 114 1.44 -12.90 1.72
N ILE A 115 2.31 -12.12 1.05
CA ILE A 115 1.90 -10.89 0.34
C ILE A 115 0.86 -11.22 -0.72
N LYS A 116 1.16 -12.25 -1.55
CA LYS A 116 0.28 -12.66 -2.64
C LYS A 116 -1.08 -13.12 -2.13
N GLU A 117 -1.12 -13.97 -1.12
CA GLU A 117 -2.37 -14.50 -0.56
C GLU A 117 -3.25 -13.40 0.03
N ALA A 118 -2.69 -12.52 0.85
CA ALA A 118 -3.43 -11.42 1.46
C ALA A 118 -3.94 -10.42 0.39
N ALA A 119 -3.13 -10.11 -0.63
CA ALA A 119 -3.56 -9.25 -1.73
C ALA A 119 -4.62 -9.91 -2.62
N GLU A 120 -4.51 -11.20 -2.93
CA GLU A 120 -5.55 -11.95 -3.66
C GLU A 120 -6.86 -12.01 -2.88
N LYS A 121 -6.79 -12.22 -1.56
CA LYS A 121 -7.97 -12.16 -0.70
C LYS A 121 -8.63 -10.78 -0.72
N ALA A 122 -7.84 -9.71 -0.65
CA ALA A 122 -8.37 -8.35 -0.78
C ALA A 122 -9.00 -8.09 -2.16
N ILE A 123 -8.47 -8.68 -3.25
CA ILE A 123 -9.10 -8.63 -4.59
C ILE A 123 -10.47 -9.31 -4.59
N GLU A 124 -10.57 -10.50 -3.98
CA GLU A 124 -11.83 -11.24 -3.88
C GLU A 124 -12.91 -10.45 -3.12
N LEU A 125 -12.51 -9.78 -2.03
CA LEU A 125 -13.41 -9.00 -1.18
C LEU A 125 -13.81 -7.67 -1.83
N ASN A 126 -12.83 -6.90 -2.32
CA ASN A 126 -13.05 -5.64 -3.02
C ASN A 126 -11.80 -5.22 -3.81
N GLU A 127 -11.77 -5.55 -5.10
CA GLU A 127 -10.63 -5.21 -5.96
C GLU A 127 -10.36 -3.71 -6.12
N ALA A 128 -11.36 -2.86 -5.92
CA ALA A 128 -11.26 -1.41 -6.05
C ALA A 128 -10.75 -0.72 -4.76
N TYR A 129 -10.62 -1.47 -3.67
CA TYR A 129 -10.20 -0.92 -2.37
C TYR A 129 -8.90 -0.13 -2.48
N PHE A 130 -8.87 1.02 -1.82
CA PHE A 130 -7.74 1.95 -1.81
C PHE A 130 -7.16 2.23 -3.21
N TYR A 131 -8.06 2.63 -4.13
CA TYR A 131 -7.76 3.00 -5.51
C TYR A 131 -7.13 1.86 -6.33
N GLY A 132 -7.66 0.64 -6.20
CA GLY A 132 -7.07 -0.56 -6.82
C GLY A 132 -5.79 -1.04 -6.13
N GLY A 133 -5.65 -0.75 -4.83
CA GLY A 133 -4.51 -1.11 -4.00
C GLY A 133 -4.12 -2.59 -4.07
N PRO A 134 -5.07 -3.55 -3.98
CA PRO A 134 -4.72 -4.97 -4.06
C PRO A 134 -3.99 -5.35 -5.35
N TRP A 135 -4.44 -4.81 -6.49
CA TRP A 135 -3.77 -4.97 -7.77
C TRP A 135 -2.40 -4.27 -7.82
N ARG A 136 -2.26 -3.11 -7.17
CA ARG A 136 -0.97 -2.41 -7.02
C ARG A 136 0.05 -3.26 -6.26
N VAL A 137 -0.35 -3.88 -5.14
CA VAL A 137 0.51 -4.76 -4.34
C VAL A 137 0.96 -5.97 -5.16
N LEU A 138 0.04 -6.69 -5.83
CA LEU A 138 0.40 -7.81 -6.68
C LEU A 138 1.33 -7.41 -7.83
N GLY A 139 1.04 -6.28 -8.47
CA GLY A 139 1.85 -5.77 -9.56
C GLY A 139 3.29 -5.46 -9.14
N ARG A 140 3.45 -4.77 -8.01
CA ARG A 140 4.75 -4.49 -7.40
C ARG A 140 5.48 -5.78 -7.00
N LEU A 141 4.78 -6.76 -6.42
CA LEU A 141 5.35 -8.05 -6.04
C LEU A 141 5.89 -8.81 -7.27
N TYR A 142 5.10 -8.95 -8.33
CA TYR A 142 5.55 -9.61 -9.56
C TYR A 142 6.70 -8.86 -10.24
N HIS A 143 6.73 -7.53 -10.15
CA HIS A 143 7.80 -6.73 -10.74
C HIS A 143 9.13 -6.87 -9.98
N LYS A 144 9.10 -6.86 -8.64
CA LYS A 144 10.31 -6.76 -7.81
C LYS A 144 10.84 -8.10 -7.30
N ALA A 145 10.00 -9.13 -7.18
CA ALA A 145 10.45 -10.45 -6.71
C ALA A 145 11.42 -11.11 -7.72
N PRO A 146 12.35 -11.97 -7.27
CA PRO A 146 13.17 -12.76 -8.17
C PRO A 146 12.34 -13.67 -9.07
N GLY A 147 12.80 -13.92 -10.30
CA GLY A 147 12.11 -14.80 -11.25
C GLY A 147 12.26 -16.29 -10.95
N PHE A 148 11.63 -17.10 -11.78
CA PHE A 148 11.77 -18.56 -11.77
C PHE A 148 13.24 -18.98 -11.98
N PRO A 149 13.76 -20.01 -11.27
CA PRO A 149 13.05 -20.91 -10.35
C PRO A 149 13.01 -20.47 -8.89
N PHE A 150 13.55 -19.30 -8.55
CA PHE A 150 13.74 -18.88 -7.15
C PHE A 150 12.47 -18.28 -6.53
N SER A 151 11.65 -17.60 -7.32
CA SER A 151 10.39 -17.01 -6.88
C SER A 151 9.47 -16.73 -8.08
N ILE A 152 8.42 -15.93 -7.88
CA ILE A 152 7.31 -15.71 -8.83
C ILE A 152 7.51 -14.51 -9.75
N GLY A 153 8.65 -13.82 -9.68
CA GLY A 153 8.93 -12.59 -10.41
C GLY A 153 8.63 -12.71 -11.91
N ASN A 154 7.80 -11.79 -12.41
CA ASN A 154 7.39 -11.70 -13.80
C ASN A 154 6.94 -10.27 -14.11
N THR A 155 7.83 -9.49 -14.72
CA THR A 155 7.57 -8.07 -15.04
C THR A 155 6.33 -7.85 -15.90
N LYS A 156 6.06 -8.73 -16.88
CA LYS A 156 4.87 -8.60 -17.75
C LYS A 156 3.58 -8.77 -16.97
N LYS A 157 3.53 -9.79 -16.10
CA LYS A 157 2.39 -9.98 -15.18
C LYS A 157 2.27 -8.81 -14.19
N GLY A 158 3.40 -8.27 -13.74
CA GLY A 158 3.43 -7.06 -12.93
C GLY A 158 2.77 -5.87 -13.62
N ILE A 159 3.09 -5.63 -14.90
CA ILE A 159 2.47 -4.60 -15.72
C ILE A 159 0.96 -4.81 -15.86
N GLU A 160 0.50 -6.03 -16.15
CA GLU A 160 -0.94 -6.34 -16.24
C GLU A 160 -1.70 -6.00 -14.95
N CYS A 161 -1.13 -6.33 -13.79
CA CYS A 161 -1.72 -5.97 -12.50
C CYS A 161 -1.71 -4.45 -12.27
N LEU A 162 -0.61 -3.75 -12.61
CA LEU A 162 -0.50 -2.30 -12.43
C LEU A 162 -1.42 -1.52 -13.37
N GLU A 163 -1.66 -2.02 -14.58
CA GLU A 163 -2.67 -1.47 -15.50
C GLU A 163 -4.08 -1.55 -14.91
N LYS A 164 -4.43 -2.68 -14.26
CA LYS A 164 -5.71 -2.78 -13.53
C LYS A 164 -5.79 -1.80 -12.37
N ALA A 165 -4.70 -1.64 -11.60
CA ALA A 165 -4.64 -0.65 -10.53
C ALA A 165 -4.87 0.78 -11.07
N VAL A 166 -4.21 1.15 -12.17
CA VAL A 166 -4.45 2.44 -12.84
C VAL A 166 -5.88 2.57 -13.36
N ALA A 167 -6.50 1.51 -13.87
CA ALA A 167 -7.88 1.57 -14.34
C ALA A 167 -8.88 1.84 -13.19
N LEU A 168 -8.65 1.24 -12.02
CA LEU A 168 -9.49 1.40 -10.82
C LEU A 168 -9.19 2.71 -10.05
N GLY A 169 -7.92 3.14 -10.07
CA GLY A 169 -7.44 4.34 -9.40
C GLY A 169 -6.66 5.25 -10.35
N PRO A 170 -7.30 5.84 -11.38
CA PRO A 170 -6.60 6.56 -12.45
C PRO A 170 -5.94 7.86 -12.01
N ARG A 171 -6.34 8.38 -10.83
CA ARG A 171 -5.80 9.58 -10.21
C ARG A 171 -4.84 9.31 -9.04
N PHE A 172 -4.61 8.05 -8.67
CA PHE A 172 -3.70 7.72 -7.59
C PHE A 172 -2.28 7.56 -8.15
N PHE A 173 -1.40 8.51 -7.83
CA PHE A 173 -0.11 8.68 -8.53
C PHE A 173 0.78 7.44 -8.41
N LEU A 174 0.79 6.80 -7.24
CA LEU A 174 1.60 5.61 -6.98
C LEU A 174 1.30 4.44 -7.95
N ASN A 175 0.04 4.29 -8.38
CA ASN A 175 -0.32 3.27 -9.38
C ASN A 175 0.45 3.48 -10.69
N ARG A 176 0.51 4.74 -11.16
CA ARG A 176 1.17 5.12 -12.40
C ARG A 176 2.69 5.11 -12.27
N LEU A 177 3.21 5.51 -11.11
CA LEU A 177 4.65 5.49 -10.84
C LEU A 177 5.19 4.06 -10.91
N PHE A 178 4.51 3.12 -10.24
CA PHE A 178 4.90 1.71 -10.29
C PHE A 178 4.72 1.11 -11.69
N LEU A 179 3.65 1.48 -12.41
CA LEU A 179 3.46 1.06 -13.80
C LEU A 179 4.63 1.55 -14.69
N ALA A 180 5.06 2.81 -14.51
CA ALA A 180 6.18 3.37 -15.24
C ALA A 180 7.47 2.58 -14.96
N GLU A 181 7.82 2.34 -13.69
CA GLU A 181 9.00 1.55 -13.32
C GLU A 181 9.01 0.15 -13.96
N ALA A 182 7.85 -0.52 -13.97
CA ALA A 182 7.68 -1.83 -14.58
C ALA A 182 7.84 -1.78 -16.10
N CYS A 183 7.27 -0.76 -16.77
CA CYS A 183 7.44 -0.52 -18.20
C CYS A 183 8.91 -0.24 -18.57
N ILE A 184 9.64 0.54 -17.77
CA ILE A 184 11.09 0.77 -17.95
C ILE A 184 11.83 -0.56 -17.90
N SER A 185 11.52 -1.39 -16.90
CA SER A 185 12.14 -2.72 -16.73
C SER A 185 11.83 -3.66 -17.91
N ASN A 186 10.65 -3.52 -18.50
CA ASN A 186 10.22 -4.24 -19.70
C ASN A 186 10.66 -3.57 -21.03
N ARG A 187 11.46 -2.49 -20.96
CA ARG A 187 11.94 -1.70 -22.11
C ARG A 187 10.87 -0.97 -22.92
N ASP A 188 9.66 -0.82 -22.37
CA ASP A 188 8.60 0.01 -22.94
C ASP A 188 8.72 1.46 -22.46
N ARG A 189 9.72 2.17 -23.01
CA ARG A 189 10.01 3.56 -22.62
C ARG A 189 8.90 4.53 -22.99
N ALA A 190 8.16 4.25 -24.07
CA ALA A 190 7.07 5.11 -24.52
C ALA A 190 5.95 5.13 -23.50
N LYS A 191 5.50 3.95 -23.06
CA LYS A 191 4.47 3.83 -22.03
C LYS A 191 4.94 4.36 -20.68
N ALA A 192 6.20 4.12 -20.31
CA ALA A 192 6.76 4.67 -19.08
C ALA A 192 6.72 6.21 -19.09
N ARG A 193 7.18 6.83 -20.17
CA ARG A 193 7.18 8.30 -20.32
C ARG A 193 5.78 8.88 -20.21
N GLU A 194 4.79 8.27 -20.86
CA GLU A 194 3.38 8.69 -20.77
C GLU A 194 2.88 8.74 -19.31
N GLN A 195 3.16 7.70 -18.53
CA GLN A 195 2.72 7.65 -17.13
C GLN A 195 3.41 8.71 -16.26
N LEU A 196 4.71 8.92 -16.46
CA LEU A 196 5.51 9.87 -15.68
C LEU A 196 5.15 11.32 -16.00
N GLU A 197 5.00 11.66 -17.28
CA GLU A 197 4.58 13.00 -17.71
C GLU A 197 3.19 13.35 -17.16
N TRP A 198 2.29 12.37 -17.10
CA TRP A 198 0.99 12.54 -16.48
C TRP A 198 1.11 12.89 -14.98
N ILE A 199 1.99 12.22 -14.23
CA ILE A 199 2.22 12.49 -12.79
C ILE A 199 2.71 13.92 -12.60
N VAL A 200 3.74 14.33 -13.34
CA VAL A 200 4.34 15.67 -13.23
C VAL A 200 3.33 16.77 -13.57
N ALA A 201 2.54 16.57 -14.63
CA ALA A 201 1.57 17.55 -15.10
C ALA A 201 0.30 17.66 -14.23
N THR A 202 -0.05 16.63 -13.47
CA THR A 202 -1.31 16.60 -12.69
C THR A 202 -1.14 17.36 -11.37
N PRO A 203 -2.02 18.30 -11.01
CA PRO A 203 -1.96 18.97 -9.70
C PRO A 203 -2.10 17.97 -8.55
N SER A 204 -1.27 18.16 -7.50
CA SER A 204 -1.32 17.37 -6.26
C SER A 204 -2.67 17.52 -5.57
N ASN A 205 -3.11 16.47 -4.89
CA ASN A 205 -4.30 16.49 -4.06
C ASN A 205 -4.03 17.30 -2.80
N LYS A 206 -4.89 18.26 -2.48
CA LYS A 206 -4.74 19.15 -1.32
C LYS A 206 -4.71 18.43 0.03
N ASN A 207 -5.26 17.22 0.10
CA ASN A 207 -5.24 16.41 1.32
C ASN A 207 -4.02 15.46 1.40
N HIS A 208 -3.26 15.34 0.30
CA HIS A 208 -2.13 14.42 0.15
C HIS A 208 -0.96 15.08 -0.62
N GLU A 209 -0.70 16.37 -0.36
CA GLU A 209 0.32 17.13 -1.08
C GLU A 209 1.72 16.56 -0.84
N PHE A 210 2.03 16.11 0.38
CA PHE A 210 3.34 15.56 0.71
C PHE A 210 3.62 14.27 -0.07
N GLU A 211 2.69 13.32 -0.05
CA GLU A 211 2.76 12.09 -0.85
C GLU A 211 2.83 12.38 -2.36
N ASP A 212 1.89 13.16 -2.90
CA ASP A 212 1.82 13.44 -4.33
C ASP A 212 3.07 14.18 -4.84
N ASP A 213 3.60 15.13 -4.06
CA ASP A 213 4.86 15.82 -4.39
C ASP A 213 6.07 14.89 -4.30
N GLY A 214 6.06 13.92 -3.38
CA GLY A 214 7.02 12.83 -3.34
C GLY A 214 7.02 12.04 -4.65
N TYR A 215 5.84 11.58 -5.09
CA TYR A 215 5.71 10.82 -6.34
C TYR A 215 6.07 11.64 -7.58
N LYS A 216 5.83 12.96 -7.57
CA LYS A 216 6.27 13.86 -8.63
C LYS A 216 7.79 13.94 -8.72
N ARG A 217 8.48 14.11 -7.59
CA ARG A 217 9.95 14.11 -7.54
C ARG A 217 10.54 12.81 -8.09
N ASP A 218 9.96 11.67 -7.69
CA ASP A 218 10.36 10.37 -8.22
C ASP A 218 10.11 10.25 -9.72
N ALA A 219 8.97 10.78 -10.20
CA ALA A 219 8.63 10.75 -11.61
C ALA A 219 9.58 11.61 -12.47
N GLU A 220 9.92 12.81 -12.00
CA GLU A 220 10.91 13.69 -12.62
C GLU A 220 12.28 13.01 -12.70
N ALA A 221 12.74 12.42 -11.60
CA ALA A 221 14.02 11.71 -11.55
C ALA A 221 14.08 10.48 -12.48
N LEU A 222 12.94 9.82 -12.75
CA LEU A 222 12.86 8.75 -13.74
C LEU A 222 12.85 9.28 -15.18
N LEU A 223 12.17 10.40 -15.44
CA LEU A 223 12.14 11.05 -16.76
C LEU A 223 13.52 11.52 -17.21
N GLU A 224 14.36 12.01 -16.30
CA GLU A 224 15.74 12.41 -16.60
C GLU A 224 16.62 11.24 -17.08
N LYS A 225 16.26 10.01 -16.71
CA LYS A 225 17.03 8.79 -17.03
C LYS A 225 16.51 8.05 -18.27
N LEU A 226 15.37 8.49 -18.84
CA LEU A 226 14.65 7.81 -19.93
C LEU A 226 15.04 8.26 -21.34
#